data_AF-A0A833YGX1-F1
#
_entry.id   AF-A0A833YGX1-F1
#
_cell.length_a   1.000
_cell.length_b   1.000
_cell.length_c   1.000
_cell.angle_alpha   90.00
_cell.angle_beta   90.00
_cell.angle_gamma   90.00
#
_symmetry.space_group_name_H-M   'P 1'
#
loop_
_entity.id
_entity.type
_entity.pdbx_description
1 polymer ?
#
loop_
_entity_poly.entity_id
_entity_poly.type
_entity_poly.pdbx_seq_one_letter_code
_entity_poly.pdbx_strand_id
1 'polypeptide(L)'
;MKGGISNVWFDRFKISNDCPEHLESIDAMCQVLTDLIDDEVKSGIKKNRILIGGFSMGGCMAMHLAYRNHQDVAGVFALSSFLNKTSAVYQVSLSL
;
A
#
# COMPACT_ATOMS: atom_id res chain seq x y z
N MET A 1 8.41 15.57 23.45
CA MET A 1 8.61 14.11 23.54
C MET A 1 9.41 13.67 22.33
N LYS A 2 10.61 13.10 22.52
CA LYS A 2 11.34 12.47 21.42
C LYS A 2 10.68 11.11 21.18
N GLY A 3 10.20 10.84 19.96
CA GLY A 3 9.56 9.57 19.61
C GLY A 3 10.51 8.38 19.77
N GLY A 4 9.97 7.16 19.86
CA GLY A 4 10.73 5.91 19.86
C GLY A 4 10.88 5.33 18.45
N ILE A 5 11.91 4.50 18.23
CA ILE A 5 12.10 3.76 16.99
C ILE A 5 11.02 2.66 16.91
N SER A 6 10.35 2.55 15.78
CA SER A 6 9.34 1.53 15.52
C SER A 6 9.46 1.03 14.08
N ASN A 7 9.14 -0.26 13.87
CA ASN A 7 9.03 -0.82 12.53
C ASN A 7 7.68 -0.41 11.94
N VAL A 8 7.72 0.42 10.91
CA VAL A 8 6.54 0.92 10.18
C VAL A 8 6.69 0.62 8.70
N TRP A 9 5.56 0.53 7.99
CA TRP A 9 5.57 0.32 6.53
C TRP A 9 6.03 1.56 5.77
N PHE A 10 5.67 2.74 6.26
CA PHE A 10 6.00 4.03 5.66
C PHE A 10 5.85 5.14 6.70
N ASP A 11 6.45 6.30 6.42
CA ASP A 11 6.43 7.44 7.32
C ASP A 11 5.11 8.20 7.27
N ARG A 12 4.77 8.89 8.37
CA ARG A 12 3.58 9.74 8.47
C ARG A 12 3.94 11.08 9.05
N PHE A 13 3.45 12.15 8.43
CA PHE A 13 3.54 13.48 9.02
C PHE A 13 2.67 13.60 10.28
N LYS A 14 1.46 13.03 10.24
CA LYS A 14 0.48 13.00 11.35
C LYS A 14 -0.40 11.75 11.27
N ILE A 15 -1.00 11.35 12.40
CA ILE A 15 -2.07 10.35 12.43
C ILE A 15 -3.40 11.08 12.18
N SER A 16 -3.65 11.44 10.92
CA SER A 16 -4.89 12.08 10.46
C SER A 16 -5.07 11.79 8.97
N ASN A 17 -6.32 11.70 8.51
CA ASN A 17 -6.64 11.56 7.09
C ASN A 17 -6.59 12.90 6.31
N ASP A 18 -6.44 14.02 7.02
CA ASP A 18 -6.38 15.36 6.45
C ASP A 18 -4.95 15.82 6.13
N CYS A 19 -3.92 15.05 6.49
CA CYS A 19 -2.55 15.38 6.14
C CYS A 19 -2.17 14.79 4.77
N PRO A 20 -1.15 15.36 4.09
CA PRO A 20 -0.54 14.70 2.94
C PRO A 20 0.02 13.33 3.29
N GLU A 21 0.11 12.46 2.30
CA GLU A 21 0.82 11.18 2.40
C GLU A 21 2.33 11.41 2.23
N HIS A 22 3.16 10.60 2.90
CA HIS A 22 4.60 10.60 2.65
C HIS A 22 4.91 9.66 1.47
N LEU A 23 4.58 10.10 0.26
CA LEU A 23 4.59 9.28 -0.95
C LEU A 23 5.96 8.64 -1.22
N GLU A 24 7.07 9.34 -0.95
CA GLU A 24 8.42 8.78 -1.15
C GLU A 24 8.62 7.47 -0.37
N SER A 25 8.22 7.44 0.91
CA SER A 25 8.35 6.22 1.73
C SER A 25 7.32 5.14 1.37
N ILE A 26 6.15 5.55 0.90
CA ILE A 26 5.12 4.61 0.42
C ILE A 26 5.60 3.94 -0.87
N ASP A 27 6.15 4.71 -1.79
CA ASP A 27 6.62 4.24 -3.10
C ASP A 27 7.84 3.32 -2.94
N ALA A 28 8.76 3.66 -2.03
CA ALA A 28 9.85 2.77 -1.66
C ALA A 28 9.34 1.42 -1.14
N MET A 29 8.32 1.42 -0.27
CA MET A 29 7.73 0.18 0.22
C MET A 29 6.93 -0.56 -0.86
N CYS A 30 6.26 0.14 -1.77
CA CYS A 30 5.62 -0.47 -2.95
C CYS A 30 6.64 -1.23 -3.80
N GLN A 31 7.84 -0.69 -3.98
CA GLN A 31 8.89 -1.38 -4.74
C GLN A 31 9.32 -2.66 -4.03
N VAL A 32 9.63 -2.59 -2.73
CA VAL A 32 10.01 -3.77 -1.94
C VAL A 32 8.95 -4.88 -2.00
N LEU A 33 7.68 -4.52 -1.89
CA LEU A 33 6.59 -5.49 -1.96
C LEU A 33 6.30 -5.97 -3.39
N THR A 34 6.61 -5.17 -4.40
CA THR A 34 6.56 -5.58 -5.81
C THR A 34 7.58 -6.66 -6.10
N ASP A 35 8.80 -6.52 -5.59
CA ASP A 35 9.84 -7.54 -5.77
C ASP A 35 9.39 -8.89 -5.17
N LEU A 36 8.72 -8.86 -4.00
CA LEU A 36 8.13 -10.06 -3.39
C LEU A 36 7.03 -10.67 -4.27
N ILE A 37 6.12 -9.85 -4.81
CA ILE A 37 5.07 -10.33 -5.72
C ILE A 37 5.69 -10.94 -6.98
N ASP A 38 6.70 -10.30 -7.55
CA ASP A 38 7.37 -10.75 -8.75
C ASP A 38 8.07 -12.10 -8.55
N ASP A 39 8.61 -12.35 -7.36
CA ASP A 39 9.19 -13.65 -7.02
C ASP A 39 8.12 -14.76 -6.93
N GLU A 40 6.93 -14.46 -6.38
CA GLU A 40 5.79 -15.39 -6.42
C GLU A 40 5.27 -15.63 -7.85
N VAL A 41 5.29 -14.60 -8.70
CA VAL A 41 4.93 -14.74 -10.11
C VAL A 41 5.96 -15.59 -10.86
N LYS A 42 7.26 -15.38 -10.62
CA LYS A 42 8.34 -16.21 -11.18
C LYS A 42 8.24 -17.67 -10.72
N SER A 43 7.74 -17.92 -9.50
CA SER A 43 7.50 -19.27 -8.99
C SER A 43 6.26 -19.94 -9.62
N GLY A 44 5.50 -19.22 -10.43
CA GLY A 44 4.37 -19.73 -11.23
C GLY A 44 2.98 -19.32 -10.72
N ILE A 45 2.89 -18.47 -9.68
CA ILE A 45 1.62 -17.99 -9.16
C ILE A 45 1.11 -16.83 -10.03
N LYS A 46 0.03 -17.06 -10.78
CA LYS A 46 -0.62 -15.99 -11.55
C LYS A 46 -1.15 -14.90 -10.60
N LYS A 47 -0.99 -13.62 -10.97
CA LYS A 47 -1.44 -12.48 -10.15
C LYS A 47 -2.92 -12.52 -9.78
N ASN A 48 -3.79 -13.00 -10.66
CA ASN A 48 -5.22 -13.22 -10.37
C ASN A 48 -5.51 -14.34 -9.35
N ARG A 49 -4.48 -14.94 -8.74
CA ARG A 49 -4.55 -15.84 -7.58
C ARG A 49 -3.89 -15.27 -6.32
N ILE A 50 -3.44 -14.02 -6.36
CA ILE A 50 -2.78 -13.32 -5.25
C ILE A 50 -3.78 -12.35 -4.62
N LEU A 51 -3.94 -12.43 -3.29
CA LEU A 51 -4.66 -11.45 -2.49
C LEU A 51 -3.66 -10.63 -1.68
N ILE A 52 -3.79 -9.30 -1.73
CA ILE A 52 -2.94 -8.39 -0.96
C ILE A 52 -3.77 -7.75 0.14
N GLY A 53 -3.30 -7.77 1.38
CA GLY A 53 -4.05 -7.11 2.44
C GLY A 53 -3.31 -6.95 3.76
N GLY A 54 -3.92 -6.19 4.67
CA GLY A 54 -3.31 -5.90 5.96
C GLY A 54 -4.21 -5.17 6.94
N PHE A 55 -3.70 -5.01 8.16
CA PHE A 55 -4.35 -4.30 9.26
C PHE A 55 -3.75 -2.90 9.47
N SER A 56 -4.58 -1.92 9.80
CA SER A 56 -4.16 -0.55 10.11
C SER A 56 -3.24 0.03 9.00
N MET A 57 -2.00 0.40 9.31
CA MET A 57 -1.04 0.89 8.32
C MET A 57 -0.78 -0.11 7.18
N GLY A 58 -0.79 -1.41 7.47
CA GLY A 58 -0.61 -2.45 6.44
C GLY A 58 -1.77 -2.53 5.46
N GLY A 59 -3.00 -2.25 5.90
CA GLY A 59 -4.16 -2.16 4.99
C GLY A 59 -4.05 -0.96 4.04
N CYS A 60 -3.49 0.15 4.52
CA CYS A 60 -3.22 1.34 3.73
C CYS A 60 -2.14 1.04 2.68
N MET A 61 -1.08 0.35 3.10
CA MET A 61 -0.02 -0.11 2.21
C MET A 61 -0.54 -1.08 1.14
N ALA A 62 -1.42 -2.02 1.51
CA ALA A 62 -2.03 -2.96 0.58
C ALA A 62 -2.85 -2.26 -0.52
N MET A 63 -3.63 -1.24 -0.14
CA MET A 63 -4.40 -0.43 -1.10
C MET A 63 -3.47 0.37 -2.03
N HIS A 64 -2.41 0.98 -1.50
CA HIS A 64 -1.41 1.67 -2.32
C HIS A 64 -0.76 0.74 -3.33
N LEU A 65 -0.26 -0.41 -2.88
CA LEU A 65 0.42 -1.38 -3.74
C LEU A 65 -0.49 -1.92 -4.84
N ALA A 66 -1.68 -2.40 -4.49
CA ALA A 66 -2.56 -3.04 -5.46
C ALA A 66 -3.15 -2.03 -6.46
N TYR A 67 -3.74 -0.94 -5.98
CA TYR A 67 -4.45 -0.02 -6.89
C TYR A 67 -3.53 0.85 -7.73
N ARG A 68 -2.27 1.04 -7.32
CA ARG A 68 -1.31 1.86 -8.07
C ARG A 68 -0.33 1.03 -8.90
N ASN A 69 0.03 -0.19 -8.47
CA ASN A 69 1.09 -0.98 -9.10
C ASN A 69 0.64 -2.36 -9.60
N HIS A 70 -0.38 -2.97 -8.98
CA HIS A 70 -0.78 -4.36 -9.26
C HIS A 70 -2.31 -4.51 -9.39
N GLN A 71 -2.92 -3.77 -10.33
CA GLN A 71 -4.38 -3.75 -10.53
C GLN A 71 -4.97 -5.09 -11.02
N ASP A 72 -4.10 -6.03 -11.41
CA ASP A 72 -4.42 -7.34 -11.96
C ASP A 72 -4.37 -8.48 -10.90
N VAL A 73 -4.20 -8.13 -9.62
CA VAL A 73 -4.30 -9.09 -8.51
C VAL A 73 -5.74 -9.56 -8.30
N ALA A 74 -5.91 -10.70 -7.63
CA ALA A 74 -7.23 -11.28 -7.38
C ALA A 74 -8.15 -10.37 -6.55
N GLY A 75 -7.56 -9.57 -5.66
CA GLY A 75 -8.28 -8.67 -4.80
C GLY A 75 -7.44 -8.11 -3.67
N VAL A 76 -8.05 -7.17 -2.96
CA VAL A 76 -7.43 -6.42 -1.86
C VAL A 76 -8.33 -6.49 -0.63
N PHE A 77 -7.75 -6.66 0.55
CA PHE A 77 -8.47 -6.50 1.81
C PHE A 77 -7.74 -5.53 2.76
N ALA A 78 -8.50 -4.69 3.45
CA ALA A 78 -7.96 -3.74 4.41
C ALA A 78 -8.80 -3.78 5.68
N LEU A 79 -8.16 -4.05 6.83
CA LEU A 79 -8.82 -4.20 8.12
C LEU A 79 -8.49 -3.01 9.01
N SER A 80 -9.50 -2.26 9.46
CA SER A 80 -9.34 -1.09 10.33
C SER A 80 -8.30 -0.10 9.81
N SER A 81 -8.37 0.21 8.52
CA SER A 81 -7.43 1.06 7.80
C SER A 81 -8.12 2.27 7.19
N PHE A 82 -7.32 3.21 6.69
CA PHE A 82 -7.82 4.39 5.98
C PHE A 82 -6.82 4.84 4.91
N LEU A 83 -7.35 5.57 3.92
CA LEU A 83 -6.58 6.39 2.99
C LEU A 83 -6.78 7.87 3.37
N ASN A 84 -5.79 8.69 3.04
CA ASN A 84 -5.90 10.13 3.24
C ASN A 84 -6.87 10.71 2.20
N LYS A 85 -7.55 11.82 2.52
CA LYS A 85 -8.61 12.38 1.66
C LYS A 85 -8.16 12.66 0.22
N THR A 86 -6.90 13.05 0.06
CA THR A 86 -6.28 13.33 -1.24
C THR A 86 -5.30 12.23 -1.68
N SER A 87 -5.53 10.99 -1.23
CA SER A 87 -4.61 9.88 -1.48
C SER A 87 -4.34 9.69 -2.97
N ALA A 88 -3.09 9.34 -3.30
CA ALA A 88 -2.69 9.00 -4.67
C ALA A 88 -3.52 7.82 -5.24
N VAL A 89 -4.00 6.92 -4.39
CA VAL A 89 -4.88 5.80 -4.78
C VAL A 89 -6.15 6.29 -5.50
N TYR A 90 -6.75 7.37 -5.02
CA TYR A 90 -7.97 7.91 -5.62
C TYR A 90 -7.73 8.52 -6.99
N GLN A 91 -6.53 9.04 -7.25
CA GLN A 91 -6.19 9.68 -8.52
C GLN A 91 -6.03 8.65 -9.65
N VAL A 92 -5.52 7.46 -9.34
CA VAL A 92 -5.37 6.38 -10.31
C VAL A 92 -6.72 5.80 -10.74
N SER A 93 -7.71 5.78 -9.85
CA SER A 93 -9.05 5.25 -10.18
C SER A 93 -9.89 6.21 -11.05
N LEU A 94 -9.52 7.49 -11.13
CA LEU A 94 -10.23 8.50 -11.92
C LEU A 94 -9.80 8.54 -13.40
N SER A 95 -8.80 7.75 -13.78
CA SER A 95 -8.29 7.64 -15.17
C SER A 95 -8.82 6.42 -15.94
N LEU A 96 -9.78 5.69 -15.38
CA LEU A 96 -10.58 4.64 -16.05
C LEU A 96 -11.95 5.19 -16.41
#